data_AF-A0A3D0SXL0-F1
#
_entry.id   AF-A0A3D0SXL0-F1
#
_cell.length_a   1.000
_cell.length_b   1.000
_cell.length_c   1.000
_cell.angle_alpha   90.00
_cell.angle_beta   90.00
_cell.angle_gamma   90.00
#
_symmetry.space_group_name_H-M   'P 1'
#
loop_
_entity.id
_entity.type
_entity.pdbx_description
1 polymer ?
#
loop_
_entity_poly.entity_id
_entity_poly.type
_entity_poly.pdbx_seq_one_letter_code
_entity_poly.pdbx_strand_id
1 'polypeptide(L)'
;TTNVDFNSAFLSHLAQLRPGKPAHFEMGEQSIKLETAQGAAVEHKVKLPERWIKGFLQVQAVHRQAQPRFELDRLTAGQLLMQIPASASKTPLFLVPRRHKPEILHRQPVGKDGFIAVNDGQRLRLLHTVLPDLKTLRVYQTEATGASLWVADTGTAQFTLGLSGAAAHGFSGDGDALRQLSAVDADEADLALARAAVASLNHFSIADLAQHQDLALPYATEIVDRLAQQGVLGFDRDRDLYFYRQLPFMLGDRYQPDRLKGSQALLAKQAVDVEHCEWRNGELIANGWVRGESGYYPVTLRVDAQGYLQEGHCTCPWIDQHELRRGPCKHLLALRFVAEQTG
;
A
#
# COMPACT_ATOMS: atom_id res chain seq x y z
N THR A 1 13.53 -2.94 14.54
CA THR A 1 12.76 -1.69 14.30
C THR A 1 12.30 -1.10 15.62
N THR A 2 12.25 0.23 15.70
CA THR A 2 11.87 0.97 16.91
C THR A 2 10.84 2.01 16.53
N ASN A 3 9.71 2.05 17.24
CA ASN A 3 8.67 3.07 17.02
C ASN A 3 8.66 3.97 18.23
N VAL A 4 8.75 5.27 17.99
CA VAL A 4 8.73 6.30 19.02
C VAL A 4 7.74 7.36 18.61
N ASP A 5 7.22 8.09 19.59
CA ASP A 5 6.45 9.31 19.36
C ASP A 5 7.35 10.50 19.70
N PHE A 6 7.69 11.31 18.69
CA PHE A 6 8.60 12.45 18.90
C PHE A 6 7.88 13.57 19.63
N ASN A 7 8.22 13.76 20.90
CA ASN A 7 7.74 14.85 21.72
C ASN A 7 8.37 16.19 21.29
N SER A 8 7.83 17.28 21.84
CA SER A 8 8.27 18.63 21.51
C SER A 8 9.74 18.90 21.84
N ALA A 9 10.31 18.25 22.86
CA ALA A 9 11.71 18.40 23.25
C ALA A 9 12.64 17.73 22.23
N PHE A 10 12.29 16.54 21.74
CA PHE A 10 13.07 15.85 20.69
C PHE A 10 12.98 16.59 19.36
N LEU A 11 11.77 17.05 18.97
CA LEU A 11 11.59 17.88 17.76
C LEU A 11 12.40 19.18 17.82
N SER A 12 12.48 19.78 19.01
CA SER A 12 13.28 20.98 19.24
C SER A 12 14.78 20.72 19.11
N HIS A 13 15.28 19.55 19.53
CA HIS A 13 16.68 19.14 19.31
C HIS A 13 16.96 18.89 17.82
N LEU A 14 16.05 18.21 17.10
CA LEU A 14 16.17 18.04 15.65
C LEU A 14 16.25 19.38 14.90
N ALA A 15 15.42 20.36 15.29
CA ALA A 15 15.40 21.69 14.67
C ALA A 15 16.68 22.52 14.92
N GLN A 16 17.48 22.14 15.93
CA GLN A 16 18.76 22.79 16.25
C GLN A 16 19.93 22.26 15.44
N LEU A 17 19.74 21.19 14.66
CA LEU A 17 20.78 20.70 13.76
C LEU A 17 21.21 21.81 12.79
N ARG A 18 22.54 21.89 12.57
CA ARG A 18 23.17 22.86 11.69
C ARG A 18 24.16 22.16 10.78
N PRO A 19 24.22 22.51 9.48
CA PRO A 19 25.23 21.96 8.57
C PRO A 19 26.65 22.12 9.14
N GLY A 20 27.44 21.06 9.04
CA GLY A 20 28.83 21.04 9.50
C GLY A 20 29.04 20.96 11.01
N LYS A 21 27.98 20.85 11.83
CA LYS A 21 28.09 20.59 13.27
C LYS A 21 27.96 19.09 13.55
N PRO A 22 28.76 18.53 14.48
CA PRO A 22 28.65 17.13 14.85
C PRO A 22 27.32 16.88 15.57
N ALA A 23 26.68 15.76 15.23
CA ALA A 23 25.54 15.20 15.92
C ALA A 23 25.67 13.67 15.92
N HIS A 24 25.26 13.03 17.01
CA HIS A 24 25.22 11.58 17.12
C HIS A 24 23.76 11.15 17.18
N PHE A 25 23.33 10.36 16.20
CA PHE A 25 21.99 9.79 16.15
C PHE A 25 22.09 8.27 16.35
N GLU A 26 21.53 7.80 17.45
CA GLU A 26 21.53 6.38 17.82
C GLU A 26 20.10 5.84 17.70
N MET A 27 19.95 4.72 17.00
CA MET A 27 18.68 4.01 16.88
C MET A 27 18.83 2.61 17.50
N GLY A 28 18.44 2.49 18.77
CA GLY A 28 18.42 1.23 19.51
C GLY A 28 17.04 0.59 19.50
N GLU A 29 16.93 -0.67 19.92
CA GLU A 29 15.66 -1.42 19.93
C GLU A 29 14.60 -0.78 20.84
N GLN A 30 15.02 -0.15 21.94
CA GLN A 30 14.14 0.41 22.98
C GLN A 30 14.03 1.94 22.93
N SER A 31 14.89 2.62 22.16
CA SER A 31 14.91 4.08 22.12
C SER A 31 15.63 4.64 20.90
N ILE A 32 15.31 5.89 20.57
CA ILE A 32 16.06 6.72 19.65
C ILE A 32 16.69 7.87 20.44
N LYS A 33 17.97 8.15 20.21
CA LYS A 33 18.70 9.21 20.88
C LYS A 33 19.35 10.15 19.87
N LEU A 34 19.23 11.45 20.10
CA LEU A 34 19.93 12.48 19.36
C LEU A 34 20.79 13.28 20.33
N GLU A 35 22.10 13.28 20.11
CA GLU A 35 23.06 14.09 20.85
C GLU A 35 23.67 15.14 19.94
N THR A 36 23.77 16.36 20.45
CA THR A 36 24.45 17.49 19.82
C THR A 36 25.32 18.20 20.85
N ALA A 37 26.05 19.23 20.43
CA ALA A 37 26.80 20.09 21.36
C ALA A 37 25.90 20.82 22.37
N GLN A 38 24.59 20.93 22.11
CA GLN A 38 23.62 21.60 22.96
C GLN A 38 22.95 20.66 23.99
N GLY A 39 23.15 19.34 23.87
CA GLY A 39 22.56 18.36 24.78
C GLY A 39 22.13 17.09 24.08
N ALA A 40 21.34 16.27 24.78
CA ALA A 40 20.81 15.02 24.27
C ALA A 40 19.31 14.94 24.50
N ALA A 41 18.59 14.38 23.52
CA ALA A 41 17.19 14.01 23.63
C ALA A 41 17.04 12.51 23.36
N VAL A 42 16.23 11.83 24.17
CA VAL A 42 15.95 10.40 24.05
C VAL A 42 14.44 10.21 23.96
N GLU A 43 14.02 9.36 23.03
CA GLU A 43 12.63 8.93 22.87
C GLU A 43 12.54 7.44 23.01
N HIS A 44 11.62 6.99 23.86
CA HIS A 44 11.45 5.58 24.17
C HIS A 44 10.43 4.92 23.26
N LYS A 45 10.61 3.61 23.07
CA LYS A 45 9.71 2.80 22.25
C LYS A 45 8.29 2.86 22.80
N VAL A 46 7.34 3.17 21.92
CA VAL A 46 5.91 3.14 22.22
C VAL A 46 5.25 1.91 21.61
N LYS A 47 4.16 1.46 22.24
CA LYS A 47 3.31 0.40 21.67
C LYS A 47 2.54 0.99 20.48
N LEU A 48 2.75 0.42 19.29
CA LEU A 48 1.96 0.80 18.12
C LEU A 48 0.51 0.32 18.27
N PRO A 49 -0.48 1.17 17.98
CA PRO A 49 -1.88 0.76 17.91
C PRO A 49 -2.12 -0.22 16.76
N GLU A 50 -3.00 -1.20 16.92
CA GLU A 50 -3.31 -2.20 15.89
C GLU A 50 -3.72 -1.60 14.54
N ARG A 51 -4.47 -0.51 14.55
CA ARG A 51 -4.86 0.20 13.32
C ARG A 51 -3.67 0.68 12.47
N TRP A 52 -2.54 1.04 13.11
CA TRP A 52 -1.33 1.47 12.40
C TRP A 52 -0.65 0.29 11.73
N ILE A 53 -0.64 -0.85 12.41
CA ILE A 53 -0.12 -2.12 11.91
C ILE A 53 -0.81 -2.48 10.60
N LYS A 54 -2.15 -2.51 10.62
CA LYS A 54 -2.99 -2.74 9.44
C LYS A 54 -2.65 -1.73 8.35
N GLY A 55 -2.50 -0.47 8.74
CA GLY A 55 -2.04 0.63 7.87
C GLY A 55 -0.78 0.30 7.10
N PHE A 56 0.27 -0.18 7.77
CA PHE A 56 1.55 -0.47 7.11
C PHE A 56 1.47 -1.58 6.07
N LEU A 57 0.65 -2.61 6.30
CA LEU A 57 0.40 -3.66 5.31
C LEU A 57 -0.29 -3.08 4.07
N GLN A 58 -1.33 -2.29 4.27
CA GLN A 58 -2.08 -1.69 3.17
C GLN A 58 -1.26 -0.68 2.37
N VAL A 59 -0.41 0.09 3.03
CA VAL A 59 0.48 1.04 2.34
C VAL A 59 1.39 0.29 1.36
N GLN A 60 1.94 -0.85 1.74
CA GLN A 60 2.76 -1.65 0.84
C GLN A 60 1.94 -2.18 -0.35
N ALA A 61 0.73 -2.70 -0.10
CA ALA A 61 -0.14 -3.20 -1.16
C ALA A 61 -0.48 -2.08 -2.17
N VAL A 62 -0.87 -0.91 -1.65
CA VAL A 62 -1.16 0.29 -2.44
C VAL A 62 0.05 0.71 -3.27
N HIS A 63 1.25 0.73 -2.68
CA HIS A 63 2.48 1.03 -3.40
C HIS A 63 2.73 0.07 -4.55
N ARG A 64 2.53 -1.23 -4.36
CA ARG A 64 2.69 -2.27 -5.40
C ARG A 64 1.66 -2.16 -6.54
N GLN A 65 0.60 -1.38 -6.39
CA GLN A 65 -0.41 -1.15 -7.44
C GLN A 65 -0.42 0.27 -8.03
N ALA A 66 0.35 1.19 -7.46
CA ALA A 66 0.39 2.60 -7.89
C ALA A 66 1.05 2.80 -9.26
N GLN A 67 0.30 3.24 -10.27
CA GLN A 67 0.83 3.49 -11.61
C GLN A 67 1.38 4.93 -11.75
N PRO A 68 2.47 5.15 -12.51
CA PRO A 68 3.00 6.49 -12.75
C PRO A 68 1.98 7.34 -13.49
N ARG A 69 1.88 8.62 -13.12
CA ARG A 69 0.96 9.58 -13.75
C ARG A 69 1.70 10.73 -14.41
N PHE A 70 2.60 11.38 -13.69
CA PHE A 70 3.45 12.43 -14.25
C PHE A 70 4.64 12.73 -13.34
N GLU A 71 5.66 13.35 -13.95
CA GLU A 71 6.85 13.86 -13.30
C GLU A 71 6.92 15.37 -13.50
N LEU A 72 7.23 16.11 -12.44
CA LEU A 72 7.34 17.55 -12.44
C LEU A 72 8.74 17.98 -12.04
N ASP A 73 9.27 18.97 -12.76
CA ASP A 73 10.43 19.72 -12.28
C ASP A 73 10.07 20.56 -11.04
N ARG A 74 11.11 21.06 -10.36
CA ARG A 74 10.97 21.91 -9.18
C ARG A 74 10.03 23.10 -9.39
N LEU A 75 10.15 23.80 -10.52
CA LEU A 75 9.39 25.02 -10.79
C LEU A 75 7.89 24.70 -10.90
N THR A 76 7.56 23.69 -11.69
CA THR A 76 6.19 23.24 -11.96
C THR A 76 5.56 22.65 -10.71
N ALA A 77 6.31 21.85 -9.95
CA ALA A 77 5.88 21.33 -8.66
C ALA A 77 5.58 22.47 -7.67
N GLY A 78 6.44 23.47 -7.58
CA GLY A 78 6.22 24.66 -6.74
C GLY A 78 4.95 25.41 -7.13
N GLN A 79 4.75 25.67 -8.42
CA GLN A 79 3.52 26.31 -8.91
C GLN A 79 2.25 25.50 -8.62
N LEU A 80 2.33 24.16 -8.70
CA LEU A 80 1.22 23.28 -8.36
C LEU A 80 0.89 23.38 -6.87
N LEU A 81 1.91 23.22 -6.01
CA LEU A 81 1.73 23.23 -4.55
C LEU A 81 1.22 24.57 -4.03
N MET A 82 1.59 25.69 -4.65
CA MET A 82 1.09 27.03 -4.30
C MET A 82 -0.41 27.23 -4.61
N GLN A 83 -0.99 26.41 -5.50
CA GLN A 83 -2.43 26.43 -5.79
C GLN A 83 -3.25 25.55 -4.83
N ILE A 84 -2.59 24.79 -3.94
CA ILE A 84 -3.26 23.93 -2.98
C ILE A 84 -3.86 24.79 -1.86
N PRO A 85 -5.16 24.64 -1.53
CA PRO A 85 -5.82 25.41 -0.49
C PRO A 85 -5.12 25.28 0.87
N ALA A 86 -5.01 26.41 1.57
CA ALA A 86 -4.34 26.45 2.86
C ALA A 86 -5.13 25.75 3.98
N SER A 87 -6.46 25.86 3.92
CA SER A 87 -7.40 25.27 4.86
C SER A 87 -8.03 24.00 4.29
N ALA A 88 -8.60 23.18 5.18
CA ALA A 88 -9.36 22.00 4.77
C ALA A 88 -10.53 22.42 3.88
N SER A 89 -10.60 21.82 2.69
CA SER A 89 -11.69 22.03 1.74
C SER A 89 -12.37 20.69 1.47
N LYS A 90 -13.70 20.70 1.47
CA LYS A 90 -14.50 19.54 1.05
C LYS A 90 -14.49 19.35 -0.46
N THR A 91 -14.03 20.35 -1.22
CA THR A 91 -14.00 20.28 -2.68
C THR A 91 -12.79 19.45 -3.12
N PRO A 92 -12.99 18.31 -3.81
CA PRO A 92 -11.89 17.53 -4.37
C PRO A 92 -11.08 18.34 -5.38
N LEU A 93 -9.78 18.07 -5.41
CA LEU A 93 -8.90 18.55 -6.48
C LEU A 93 -8.75 17.44 -7.51
N PHE A 94 -8.95 17.78 -8.78
CA PHE A 94 -8.69 16.87 -9.89
C PHE A 94 -7.48 17.37 -10.65
N LEU A 95 -6.40 16.59 -10.62
CA LEU A 95 -5.16 16.89 -11.31
C LEU A 95 -5.20 16.21 -12.67
N VAL A 96 -5.31 17.02 -13.73
CA VAL A 96 -5.33 16.53 -15.11
C VAL A 96 -3.94 16.68 -15.71
N PRO A 97 -3.28 15.58 -16.10
CA PRO A 97 -1.99 15.65 -16.75
C PRO A 97 -2.07 16.48 -18.04
N ARG A 98 -1.12 17.39 -18.26
CA ARG A 98 -0.88 18.08 -19.53
C ARG A 98 0.61 18.02 -19.84
N ARG A 99 0.99 18.26 -21.10
CA ARG A 99 2.35 18.11 -21.63
C ARG A 99 3.45 18.81 -20.79
N HIS A 100 3.15 19.93 -20.14
CA HIS A 100 4.15 20.71 -19.40
C HIS A 100 3.77 21.06 -17.96
N LYS A 101 2.47 21.09 -17.63
CA LYS A 101 1.99 21.46 -16.30
C LYS A 101 0.62 20.86 -16.03
N PRO A 102 0.42 20.10 -14.94
CA PRO A 102 -0.90 19.60 -14.57
C PRO A 102 -1.88 20.74 -14.35
N GLU A 103 -3.08 20.57 -14.86
CA GLU A 103 -4.21 21.47 -14.63
C GLU A 103 -4.95 21.03 -13.36
N ILE A 104 -5.22 21.97 -12.45
CA ILE A 104 -6.06 21.71 -11.27
C ILE A 104 -7.49 22.09 -11.61
N LEU A 105 -8.40 21.14 -11.50
CA LEU A 105 -9.85 21.36 -11.60
C LEU A 105 -10.51 21.11 -10.25
N HIS A 106 -11.61 21.83 -10.00
CA HIS A 106 -12.43 21.69 -8.79
C HIS A 106 -13.73 20.92 -9.04
N ARG A 107 -13.90 20.39 -10.26
CA ARG A 107 -14.98 19.52 -10.69
C ARG A 107 -14.39 18.37 -11.48
N GLN A 108 -15.02 17.20 -11.37
CA GLN A 108 -14.56 16.03 -12.09
C GLN A 108 -14.62 16.32 -13.59
N PRO A 109 -13.50 16.13 -14.32
CA PRO A 109 -13.51 16.35 -15.76
C PRO A 109 -14.35 15.28 -16.45
N VAL A 110 -15.31 15.70 -17.27
CA VAL A 110 -16.13 14.80 -18.09
C VAL A 110 -15.34 14.41 -19.35
N GLY A 111 -15.29 13.11 -19.66
CA GLY A 111 -14.65 12.59 -20.86
C GLY A 111 -13.13 12.76 -20.91
N LYS A 112 -12.47 12.98 -19.76
CA LYS A 112 -11.01 12.89 -19.64
C LYS A 112 -10.66 11.74 -18.73
N ASP A 113 -9.82 10.85 -19.22
CA ASP A 113 -9.24 9.76 -18.43
C ASP A 113 -7.88 10.17 -17.84
N GLY A 114 -7.38 9.38 -16.89
CA GLY A 114 -6.03 9.54 -16.34
C GLY A 114 -5.84 10.71 -15.37
N PHE A 115 -6.91 11.32 -14.86
CA PHE A 115 -6.81 12.34 -13.80
C PHE A 115 -6.60 11.71 -12.42
N ILE A 116 -5.95 12.46 -11.53
CA ILE A 116 -5.82 12.09 -10.12
C ILE A 116 -6.84 12.88 -9.30
N ALA A 117 -7.75 12.18 -8.63
CA ALA A 117 -8.65 12.80 -7.65
C ALA A 117 -7.96 12.83 -6.29
N VAL A 118 -7.70 14.03 -5.77
CA VAL A 118 -7.15 14.26 -4.43
C VAL A 118 -8.22 14.90 -3.57
N ASN A 119 -8.92 14.07 -2.79
CA ASN A 119 -9.76 14.58 -1.71
C ASN A 119 -8.88 15.18 -0.61
N ASP A 120 -9.40 16.16 0.13
CA ASP A 120 -8.67 16.78 1.24
C ASP A 120 -7.28 17.29 0.78
N GLY A 121 -7.26 18.04 -0.32
CA GLY A 121 -6.06 18.45 -1.04
C GLY A 121 -5.03 19.21 -0.19
N GLN A 122 -5.45 19.87 0.89
CA GLN A 122 -4.56 20.53 1.85
C GLN A 122 -3.49 19.60 2.41
N ARG A 123 -3.71 18.27 2.42
CA ARG A 123 -2.71 17.28 2.85
C ARG A 123 -1.43 17.32 2.02
N LEU A 124 -1.50 17.76 0.75
CA LEU A 124 -0.32 17.93 -0.11
C LEU A 124 0.63 19.02 0.37
N ARG A 125 0.17 19.93 1.24
CA ARG A 125 1.01 21.01 1.78
C ARG A 125 2.16 20.49 2.65
N LEU A 126 2.14 19.23 3.08
CA LEU A 126 3.29 18.58 3.71
C LEU A 126 4.53 18.59 2.80
N LEU A 127 4.36 18.64 1.48
CA LEU A 127 5.45 18.73 0.51
C LEU A 127 6.12 20.12 0.49
N HIS A 128 5.51 21.17 1.08
CA HIS A 128 6.16 22.49 1.13
C HIS A 128 7.47 22.45 1.92
N THR A 129 7.60 21.58 2.92
CA THR A 129 8.80 21.46 3.75
C THR A 129 10.02 20.99 2.95
N VAL A 130 9.81 20.19 1.92
CA VAL A 130 10.90 19.63 1.07
C VAL A 130 11.09 20.40 -0.24
N LEU A 131 10.17 21.33 -0.56
CA LEU A 131 10.21 22.12 -1.79
C LEU A 131 11.53 22.90 -2.01
N PRO A 132 12.20 23.45 -0.98
CA PRO A 132 13.48 24.15 -1.16
C PRO A 132 14.61 23.28 -1.71
N ASP A 133 14.56 21.96 -1.50
CA ASP A 133 15.59 21.01 -1.91
C ASP A 133 15.14 20.14 -3.09
N LEU A 134 13.88 20.27 -3.51
CA LEU A 134 13.26 19.46 -4.57
C LEU A 134 13.99 19.66 -5.91
N LYS A 135 14.29 18.53 -6.56
CA LYS A 135 14.72 18.44 -7.97
C LYS A 135 13.57 17.99 -8.85
N THR A 136 12.94 16.87 -8.51
CA THR A 136 11.80 16.30 -9.23
C THR A 136 10.72 15.83 -8.27
N LEU A 137 9.46 15.93 -8.70
CA LEU A 137 8.29 15.39 -8.00
C LEU A 137 7.57 14.40 -8.92
N ARG A 138 7.63 13.13 -8.56
CA ARG A 138 6.99 12.04 -9.30
C ARG A 138 5.68 11.66 -8.62
N VAL A 139 4.62 11.52 -9.40
CA VAL A 139 3.27 11.26 -8.89
C VAL A 139 2.74 9.94 -9.43
N TYR A 140 2.25 9.11 -8.52
CA TYR A 140 1.67 7.80 -8.81
C TYR A 140 0.25 7.72 -8.26
N GLN A 141 -0.58 6.85 -8.82
CA GLN A 141 -1.94 6.62 -8.36
C GLN A 141 -2.30 5.14 -8.35
N THR A 142 -2.93 4.70 -7.27
CA THR A 142 -3.60 3.40 -7.20
C THR A 142 -5.08 3.62 -7.45
N GLU A 143 -5.51 3.44 -8.69
CA GLU A 143 -6.90 3.74 -9.12
C GLU A 143 -7.93 2.99 -8.28
N ALA A 144 -7.65 1.70 -7.99
CA ALA A 144 -8.51 0.82 -7.19
C ALA A 144 -8.91 1.38 -5.82
N THR A 145 -8.06 2.20 -5.19
CA THR A 145 -8.31 2.78 -3.85
C THR A 145 -8.44 4.30 -3.88
N GLY A 146 -8.14 4.93 -5.01
CA GLY A 146 -7.98 6.38 -5.14
C GLY A 146 -6.78 6.94 -4.38
N ALA A 147 -5.88 6.10 -3.85
CA ALA A 147 -4.67 6.56 -3.19
C ALA A 147 -3.69 7.17 -4.20
N SER A 148 -2.88 8.13 -3.73
CA SER A 148 -1.82 8.75 -4.53
C SER A 148 -0.51 8.78 -3.76
N LEU A 149 0.60 8.62 -4.49
CA LEU A 149 1.95 8.70 -3.94
C LEU A 149 2.67 9.87 -4.59
N TRP A 150 3.35 10.65 -3.77
CA TRP A 150 4.05 11.85 -4.16
C TRP A 150 5.50 11.72 -3.72
N VAL A 151 6.36 11.40 -4.68
CA VAL A 151 7.77 11.10 -4.45
C VAL A 151 8.59 12.33 -4.78
N ALA A 152 9.02 13.03 -3.73
CA ALA A 152 9.91 14.19 -3.81
C ALA A 152 11.37 13.73 -3.78
N ASP A 153 12.10 13.98 -4.86
CA ASP A 153 13.52 13.69 -4.98
C ASP A 153 14.33 14.97 -4.79
N THR A 154 15.22 15.00 -3.80
CA THR A 154 16.14 16.13 -3.56
C THR A 154 17.52 15.93 -4.19
N GLY A 155 17.75 14.76 -4.80
CA GLY A 155 19.03 14.27 -5.30
C GLY A 155 20.00 13.78 -4.24
N THR A 156 19.69 13.98 -2.95
CA THR A 156 20.44 13.40 -1.82
C THR A 156 19.57 12.45 -1.01
N ALA A 157 18.26 12.67 -1.01
CA ALA A 157 17.27 11.85 -0.35
C ALA A 157 15.97 11.82 -1.17
N GLN A 158 15.13 10.86 -0.84
CA GLN A 158 13.79 10.74 -1.38
C GLN A 158 12.77 10.79 -0.24
N PHE A 159 11.73 11.58 -0.40
CA PHE A 159 10.60 11.67 0.51
C PHE A 159 9.32 11.28 -0.20
N THR A 160 8.68 10.20 0.27
CA THR A 160 7.43 9.71 -0.30
C THR A 160 6.26 10.05 0.61
N LEU A 161 5.35 10.88 0.13
CA LEU A 161 4.07 11.16 0.77
C LEU A 161 2.97 10.30 0.14
N GLY A 162 2.50 9.29 0.88
CA GLY A 162 1.34 8.48 0.50
C GLY A 162 0.05 9.05 1.08
N LEU A 163 -0.92 9.38 0.22
CA LEU A 163 -2.25 9.84 0.60
C LEU A 163 -3.29 8.78 0.27
N SER A 164 -4.09 8.40 1.25
CA SER A 164 -5.28 7.59 1.00
C SER A 164 -6.36 8.40 0.26
N GLY A 165 -7.28 7.69 -0.39
CA GLY A 165 -8.30 8.30 -1.25
C GLY A 165 -9.10 9.43 -0.59
N ALA A 166 -9.32 9.40 0.74
CA ALA A 166 -9.85 10.52 1.53
C ALA A 166 -9.30 10.49 2.96
N ALA A 167 -9.30 11.62 3.67
CA ALA A 167 -8.80 11.69 5.04
C ALA A 167 -9.60 10.80 6.02
N ALA A 168 -10.90 10.67 5.79
CA ALA A 168 -11.78 9.77 6.54
C ALA A 168 -11.58 8.28 6.20
N HIS A 169 -10.76 7.97 5.19
CA HIS A 169 -10.50 6.61 4.71
C HIS A 169 -9.00 6.32 4.81
N GLY A 170 -8.49 6.25 6.04
CA GLY A 170 -7.08 5.92 6.28
C GLY A 170 -6.72 4.51 5.80
N PHE A 171 -5.42 4.22 5.72
CA PHE A 171 -4.90 2.93 5.28
C PHE A 171 -5.20 1.76 6.23
N SER A 172 -5.90 1.95 7.34
CA SER A 172 -6.09 0.91 8.36
C SER A 172 -7.15 -0.15 8.04
N GLY A 173 -7.88 -0.05 6.92
CA GLY A 173 -8.87 -1.04 6.50
C GLY A 173 -8.27 -2.10 5.59
N ASP A 174 -8.78 -3.33 5.57
CA ASP A 174 -8.13 -4.46 4.88
C ASP A 174 -8.32 -4.45 3.34
N GLY A 175 -8.26 -3.31 2.67
CA GLY A 175 -8.74 -3.18 1.30
C GLY A 175 -7.85 -3.84 0.24
N ASP A 176 -6.70 -3.22 -0.01
CA ASP A 176 -5.87 -3.56 -1.16
C ASP A 176 -5.03 -4.81 -0.94
N ALA A 177 -4.61 -5.08 0.31
CA ALA A 177 -3.87 -6.30 0.62
C ALA A 177 -4.69 -7.57 0.37
N LEU A 178 -6.02 -7.54 0.57
CA LEU A 178 -6.87 -8.71 0.29
C LEU A 178 -6.96 -9.06 -1.20
N ARG A 179 -6.67 -8.11 -2.10
CA ARG A 179 -6.66 -8.37 -3.55
C ARG A 179 -5.45 -9.16 -4.00
N GLN A 180 -4.39 -9.23 -3.18
CA GLN A 180 -3.14 -9.93 -3.48
C GLN A 180 -3.10 -11.34 -2.84
N LEU A 181 -4.15 -11.75 -2.13
CA LEU A 181 -4.23 -13.08 -1.53
C LEU A 181 -4.53 -14.14 -2.58
N SER A 182 -3.79 -15.23 -2.61
CA SER A 182 -4.16 -16.45 -3.35
C SER A 182 -4.57 -17.58 -2.39
N ALA A 183 -5.19 -18.62 -2.94
CA ALA A 183 -5.47 -19.88 -2.26
C ALA A 183 -4.26 -20.80 -2.11
N VAL A 184 -3.16 -20.51 -2.80
CA VAL A 184 -1.93 -21.30 -2.71
C VAL A 184 -1.32 -21.03 -1.34
N ASP A 185 -1.10 -22.09 -0.56
CA ASP A 185 -0.31 -21.99 0.66
C ASP A 185 1.15 -22.25 0.31
N ALA A 186 2.01 -21.29 0.60
CA ALA A 186 3.45 -21.49 0.49
C ALA A 186 3.92 -22.41 1.62
N ASP A 187 4.85 -23.30 1.32
CA ASP A 187 5.44 -24.18 2.33
C ASP A 187 6.16 -23.35 3.41
N GLU A 188 5.97 -23.72 4.68
CA GLU A 188 6.54 -22.97 5.81
C GLU A 188 8.07 -22.99 5.83
N ALA A 189 8.71 -24.06 5.35
CA ALA A 189 10.16 -24.11 5.24
C ALA A 189 10.67 -23.16 4.14
N ASP A 190 9.97 -23.10 3.01
CA ASP A 190 10.28 -22.15 1.93
C ASP A 190 10.10 -20.70 2.40
N LEU A 191 9.00 -20.40 3.12
CA LEU A 191 8.78 -19.08 3.70
C LEU A 191 9.87 -18.68 4.71
N ALA A 192 10.32 -19.62 5.54
CA ALA A 192 11.41 -19.38 6.49
C ALA A 192 12.74 -19.11 5.77
N LEU A 193 13.05 -19.87 4.71
CA LEU A 193 14.25 -19.65 3.91
C LEU A 193 14.19 -18.31 3.15
N ALA A 194 13.04 -18.02 2.53
CA ALA A 194 12.79 -16.76 1.84
C ALA A 194 12.94 -15.55 2.76
N ARG A 195 12.43 -15.63 4.00
CA ARG A 195 12.61 -14.58 5.01
C ARG A 195 14.09 -14.25 5.25
N ALA A 196 14.95 -15.26 5.35
CA ALA A 196 16.39 -15.05 5.51
C ALA A 196 17.00 -14.44 4.25
N ALA A 197 16.61 -14.92 3.06
CA ALA A 197 17.09 -14.41 1.78
C ALA A 197 16.73 -12.92 1.59
N VAL A 198 15.46 -12.54 1.78
CA VAL A 198 15.02 -11.15 1.60
C VAL A 198 15.67 -10.18 2.59
N ALA A 199 15.99 -10.64 3.81
CA ALA A 199 16.74 -9.85 4.78
C ALA A 199 18.16 -9.54 4.30
N SER A 200 18.80 -10.50 3.62
CA SER A 200 20.12 -10.34 3.03
C SER A 200 20.09 -9.48 1.76
N LEU A 201 19.10 -9.68 0.89
CA LEU A 201 18.95 -8.92 -0.35
C LEU A 201 18.66 -7.44 -0.05
N ASN A 202 17.89 -7.18 1.01
CA ASN A 202 17.46 -5.86 1.49
C ASN A 202 16.59 -5.05 0.51
N HIS A 203 16.95 -4.96 -0.78
CA HIS A 203 16.12 -4.43 -1.87
C HIS A 203 16.15 -5.42 -3.04
N PHE A 204 14.98 -5.84 -3.54
CA PHE A 204 14.89 -6.91 -4.53
C PHE A 204 13.59 -6.87 -5.34
N SER A 205 13.64 -7.43 -6.55
CA SER A 205 12.48 -7.76 -7.36
C SER A 205 12.05 -9.22 -7.10
N ILE A 206 10.83 -9.58 -7.50
CA ILE A 206 10.36 -10.97 -7.39
C ILE A 206 11.26 -11.92 -8.20
N ALA A 207 11.76 -11.46 -9.35
CA ALA A 207 12.69 -12.23 -10.18
C ALA A 207 14.03 -12.48 -9.48
N ASP A 208 14.53 -11.51 -8.70
CA ASP A 208 15.76 -11.69 -7.91
C ASP A 208 15.59 -12.80 -6.86
N LEU A 209 14.44 -12.82 -6.17
CA LEU A 209 14.15 -13.90 -5.20
C LEU A 209 14.00 -15.25 -5.91
N ALA A 210 13.27 -15.28 -7.02
CA ALA A 210 13.07 -16.48 -7.82
C ALA A 210 14.41 -17.08 -8.26
N GLN A 211 15.32 -16.25 -8.76
CA GLN A 211 16.67 -16.67 -9.14
C GLN A 211 17.52 -17.09 -7.93
N HIS A 212 17.46 -16.34 -6.83
CA HIS A 212 18.25 -16.60 -5.63
C HIS A 212 17.89 -17.95 -4.99
N GLN A 213 16.65 -18.42 -5.12
CA GLN A 213 16.15 -19.64 -4.49
C GLN A 213 15.76 -20.75 -5.47
N ASP A 214 16.05 -20.57 -6.77
CA ASP A 214 15.66 -21.51 -7.84
C ASP A 214 14.15 -21.84 -7.82
N LEU A 215 13.33 -20.81 -7.67
CA LEU A 215 11.87 -20.93 -7.61
C LEU A 215 11.24 -20.49 -8.93
N ALA A 216 10.14 -21.14 -9.30
CA ALA A 216 9.30 -20.64 -10.38
C ALA A 216 8.73 -19.26 -10.02
N LEU A 217 8.71 -18.32 -10.97
CA LEU A 217 8.27 -16.94 -10.74
C LEU A 217 6.87 -16.82 -10.09
N PRO A 218 5.86 -17.64 -10.47
CA PRO A 218 4.56 -17.61 -9.78
C PRO A 218 4.66 -17.98 -8.29
N TYR A 219 5.50 -18.95 -7.94
CA TYR A 219 5.69 -19.38 -6.55
C TYR A 219 6.50 -18.36 -5.74
N ALA A 220 7.53 -17.75 -6.33
CA ALA A 220 8.23 -16.62 -5.72
C ALA A 220 7.30 -15.42 -5.47
N THR A 221 6.34 -15.18 -6.36
CA THR A 221 5.30 -14.15 -6.18
C THR A 221 4.45 -14.44 -4.94
N GLU A 222 3.98 -15.69 -4.78
CA GLU A 222 3.21 -16.11 -3.59
C GLU A 222 4.00 -15.92 -2.30
N ILE A 223 5.26 -16.36 -2.27
CA ILE A 223 6.15 -16.19 -1.11
C ILE A 223 6.31 -14.70 -0.75
N VAL A 224 6.54 -13.84 -1.74
CA VAL A 224 6.65 -12.39 -1.53
C VAL A 224 5.37 -11.81 -0.96
N ASP A 225 4.22 -12.22 -1.48
CA ASP A 225 2.91 -11.72 -1.03
C ASP A 225 2.61 -12.16 0.41
N ARG A 226 2.97 -13.40 0.78
CA ARG A 226 2.89 -13.87 2.18
C ARG A 226 3.81 -13.12 3.11
N LEU A 227 5.08 -12.92 2.72
CA LEU A 227 6.03 -12.15 3.53
C LEU A 227 5.58 -10.69 3.69
N ALA A 228 5.00 -10.09 2.64
CA ALA A 228 4.42 -8.75 2.70
C ALA A 228 3.24 -8.68 3.68
N GLN A 229 2.32 -9.65 3.63
CA GLN A 229 1.19 -9.75 4.56
C GLN A 229 1.62 -9.98 6.02
N GLN A 230 2.73 -10.68 6.23
CA GLN A 230 3.34 -10.86 7.56
C GLN A 230 4.08 -9.62 8.06
N GLY A 231 4.14 -8.55 7.26
CA GLY A 231 4.77 -7.28 7.65
C GLY A 231 6.30 -7.31 7.56
N VAL A 232 6.85 -8.16 6.71
CA VAL A 232 8.30 -8.38 6.50
C VAL A 232 8.84 -7.56 5.34
N LEU A 233 7.94 -7.11 4.47
CA LEU A 233 8.30 -6.39 3.26
C LEU A 233 7.56 -5.06 3.18
N GLY A 234 8.24 -4.06 2.64
CA GLY A 234 7.66 -2.86 2.06
C GLY A 234 7.85 -2.88 0.55
N PHE A 235 7.16 -1.99 -0.15
CA PHE A 235 7.36 -1.80 -1.59
C PHE A 235 7.68 -0.35 -1.88
N ASP A 236 8.82 -0.12 -2.52
CA ASP A 236 9.24 1.17 -3.04
C ASP A 236 8.82 1.26 -4.51
N ARG A 237 7.70 1.95 -4.76
CA ARG A 237 7.18 2.16 -6.11
C ARG A 237 8.17 2.92 -6.98
N ASP A 238 8.93 3.86 -6.43
CA ASP A 238 9.79 4.69 -7.25
C ASP A 238 10.94 3.89 -7.87
N ARG A 239 11.43 2.90 -7.12
CA ARG A 239 12.46 1.95 -7.56
C ARG A 239 11.88 0.68 -8.18
N ASP A 240 10.58 0.44 -8.02
CA ASP A 240 9.88 -0.79 -8.37
C ASP A 240 10.48 -2.05 -7.69
N LEU A 241 10.87 -1.89 -6.41
CA LEU A 241 11.51 -2.95 -5.63
C LEU A 241 10.81 -3.17 -4.29
N TYR A 242 10.79 -4.42 -3.85
CA TYR A 242 10.55 -4.73 -2.45
C TYR A 242 11.75 -4.33 -1.61
N PHE A 243 11.50 -3.93 -0.37
CA PHE A 243 12.56 -3.76 0.62
C PHE A 243 12.24 -4.49 1.91
N TYR A 244 13.28 -5.02 2.55
CA TYR A 244 13.14 -5.71 3.82
C TYR A 244 12.81 -4.71 4.93
N ARG A 245 11.74 -4.99 5.67
CA ARG A 245 11.39 -4.27 6.89
C ARG A 245 10.70 -5.21 7.84
N GLN A 246 11.09 -5.26 9.10
CA GLN A 246 10.36 -6.06 10.07
C GLN A 246 9.43 -5.16 10.88
N LEU A 247 8.11 -5.30 10.71
CA LEU A 247 7.17 -4.66 11.63
C LEU A 247 7.38 -5.23 13.06
N PRO A 248 7.31 -4.38 14.10
CA PRO A 248 7.80 -4.69 15.45
C PRO A 248 6.92 -5.66 16.28
N PHE A 249 6.10 -6.42 15.59
CA PHE A 249 5.43 -7.64 16.03
C PHE A 249 5.21 -8.43 14.75
N MET A 250 5.61 -9.70 14.74
CA MET A 250 5.12 -10.63 13.74
C MET A 250 3.61 -10.72 14.00
N LEU A 251 2.80 -10.23 13.07
CA LEU A 251 1.35 -10.42 13.17
C LEU A 251 1.03 -11.91 13.38
N GLY A 252 1.87 -12.80 12.82
CA GLY A 252 1.71 -14.24 12.92
C GLY A 252 0.28 -14.65 12.57
N ASP A 253 -0.15 -15.82 13.03
CA ASP A 253 -1.54 -16.26 12.88
C ASP A 253 -2.55 -15.38 13.64
N ARG A 254 -2.08 -14.40 14.43
CA ARG A 254 -2.94 -13.60 15.32
C ARG A 254 -3.73 -12.53 14.59
N TYR A 255 -3.32 -12.10 13.40
CA TYR A 255 -4.08 -11.12 12.63
C TYR A 255 -4.44 -11.62 11.23
N GLN A 256 -5.68 -12.11 11.13
CA GLN A 256 -6.36 -12.31 9.86
C GLN A 256 -7.51 -11.30 9.73
N PRO A 257 -7.62 -10.58 8.60
CA PRO A 257 -8.76 -9.71 8.32
C PRO A 257 -10.09 -10.46 8.46
N ASP A 258 -11.12 -9.80 9.00
CA ASP A 258 -12.42 -10.44 9.24
C ASP A 258 -13.08 -10.93 7.94
N ARG A 259 -12.84 -10.24 6.81
CA ARG A 259 -13.31 -10.68 5.49
C ARG A 259 -12.64 -11.96 5.01
N LEU A 260 -11.36 -12.16 5.35
CA LEU A 260 -10.63 -13.40 5.06
C LEU A 260 -11.15 -14.55 5.94
N LYS A 261 -11.34 -14.31 7.25
CA LYS A 261 -11.99 -15.30 8.14
C LYS A 261 -13.38 -15.68 7.63
N GLY A 262 -14.14 -14.67 7.18
CA GLY A 262 -15.46 -14.87 6.61
C GLY A 262 -15.45 -15.70 5.33
N SER A 263 -14.43 -15.57 4.46
CA SER A 263 -14.32 -16.39 3.25
C SER A 263 -13.95 -17.83 3.61
N GLN A 264 -13.00 -18.03 4.52
CA GLN A 264 -12.64 -19.36 5.03
C GLN A 264 -13.83 -20.09 5.66
N ALA A 265 -14.67 -19.39 6.43
CA ALA A 265 -15.88 -19.96 7.01
C ALA A 265 -16.91 -20.38 5.94
N LEU A 266 -16.96 -19.72 4.78
CA LEU A 266 -17.79 -20.11 3.64
C LEU A 266 -17.22 -21.34 2.94
N LEU A 267 -15.90 -21.40 2.75
CA LEU A 267 -15.21 -22.55 2.18
C LEU A 267 -15.42 -23.82 3.02
N ALA A 268 -15.27 -23.71 4.35
CA ALA A 268 -15.51 -24.82 5.27
C ALA A 268 -16.94 -25.39 5.20
N LYS A 269 -17.91 -24.57 4.78
CA LYS A 269 -19.32 -24.95 4.59
C LYS A 269 -19.65 -25.39 3.16
N GLN A 270 -18.64 -25.50 2.28
CA GLN A 270 -18.81 -25.80 0.86
C GLN A 270 -19.90 -24.91 0.23
N ALA A 271 -19.82 -23.61 0.52
CA ALA A 271 -20.87 -22.66 0.20
C ALA A 271 -20.68 -21.94 -1.15
N VAL A 272 -19.82 -22.47 -2.02
CA VAL A 272 -19.46 -21.84 -3.30
C VAL A 272 -19.79 -22.80 -4.43
N ASP A 273 -20.64 -22.35 -5.33
CA ASP A 273 -21.00 -23.05 -6.56
C ASP A 273 -20.38 -22.29 -7.74
N VAL A 274 -19.32 -22.84 -8.33
CA VAL A 274 -18.64 -22.25 -9.50
C VAL A 274 -19.42 -22.58 -10.76
N GLU A 275 -19.87 -21.57 -11.50
CA GLU A 275 -20.58 -21.76 -12.78
C GLU A 275 -19.62 -21.71 -13.97
N HIS A 276 -18.63 -20.83 -13.91
CA HIS A 276 -17.60 -20.68 -14.93
C HIS A 276 -16.26 -20.35 -14.28
N CYS A 277 -15.21 -20.97 -14.81
CA CYS A 277 -13.82 -20.68 -14.48
C CYS A 277 -13.01 -20.81 -15.77
N GLU A 278 -12.32 -19.74 -16.16
CA GLU A 278 -11.44 -19.71 -17.33
C GLU A 278 -10.09 -19.10 -16.93
N TRP A 279 -9.02 -19.77 -17.35
CA TRP A 279 -7.67 -19.23 -17.32
C TRP A 279 -7.24 -18.82 -18.72
N ARG A 280 -6.88 -17.56 -18.89
CA ARG A 280 -6.43 -17.02 -20.18
C ARG A 280 -5.22 -16.11 -19.99
N ASN A 281 -4.10 -16.47 -20.61
CA ASN A 281 -2.84 -15.71 -20.52
C ASN A 281 -2.40 -15.42 -19.06
N GLY A 282 -2.68 -16.34 -18.13
CA GLY A 282 -2.40 -16.17 -16.70
C GLY A 282 -3.46 -15.39 -15.93
N GLU A 283 -4.45 -14.80 -16.59
CA GLU A 283 -5.60 -14.18 -15.93
C GLU A 283 -6.65 -15.24 -15.59
N LEU A 284 -7.28 -15.09 -14.42
CA LEU A 284 -8.40 -15.91 -13.97
C LEU A 284 -9.69 -15.11 -14.07
N ILE A 285 -10.68 -15.63 -14.80
CA ILE A 285 -12.04 -15.12 -14.85
C ILE A 285 -12.95 -16.19 -14.24
N ALA A 286 -13.72 -15.82 -13.22
CA ALA A 286 -14.63 -16.74 -12.56
C ALA A 286 -15.99 -16.09 -12.29
N ASN A 287 -17.05 -16.89 -12.39
CA ASN A 287 -18.36 -16.53 -11.88
C ASN A 287 -19.03 -17.72 -11.18
N GLY A 288 -20.00 -17.40 -10.34
CA GLY A 288 -20.78 -18.40 -9.65
C GLY A 288 -21.64 -17.82 -8.53
N TRP A 289 -22.10 -18.70 -7.66
CA TRP A 289 -22.95 -18.35 -6.53
C TRP A 289 -22.25 -18.66 -5.22
N VAL A 290 -22.40 -17.76 -4.26
CA VAL A 290 -21.90 -17.97 -2.89
C VAL A 290 -23.07 -17.91 -1.92
N ARG A 291 -23.32 -19.00 -1.21
CA ARG A 291 -24.34 -19.10 -0.17
C ARG A 291 -23.85 -18.44 1.12
N GLY A 292 -24.26 -17.19 1.35
CA GLY A 292 -24.00 -16.50 2.60
C GLY A 292 -25.10 -16.73 3.65
N GLU A 293 -25.03 -15.95 4.72
CA GLU A 293 -25.96 -16.06 5.86
C GLU A 293 -27.40 -15.62 5.52
N SER A 294 -27.55 -14.64 4.63
CA SER A 294 -28.84 -14.04 4.29
C SER A 294 -29.36 -14.42 2.91
N GLY A 295 -28.69 -15.33 2.19
CA GLY A 295 -29.09 -15.76 0.85
C GLY A 295 -27.91 -16.14 -0.04
N TYR A 296 -28.21 -16.35 -1.32
CA TYR A 296 -27.22 -16.62 -2.36
C TYR A 296 -26.83 -15.32 -3.06
N TYR A 297 -25.53 -15.11 -3.22
CA TYR A 297 -24.97 -13.95 -3.89
C TYR A 297 -24.36 -14.38 -5.22
N PRO A 298 -24.80 -13.87 -6.38
CA PRO A 298 -24.06 -14.03 -7.61
C PRO A 298 -22.77 -13.21 -7.52
N VAL A 299 -21.66 -13.82 -7.92
CA VAL A 299 -20.32 -13.26 -7.82
C VAL A 299 -19.63 -13.43 -9.16
N THR A 300 -18.95 -12.38 -9.63
CA THR A 300 -18.03 -12.43 -10.77
C THR A 300 -16.73 -11.77 -10.36
N LEU A 301 -15.60 -12.26 -10.86
CA LEU A 301 -14.29 -11.68 -10.60
C LEU A 301 -13.31 -11.88 -11.77
N ARG A 302 -12.32 -10.98 -11.84
CA ARG A 302 -11.12 -11.13 -12.67
C ARG A 302 -9.88 -10.91 -11.81
N VAL A 303 -8.97 -11.87 -11.83
CA VAL A 303 -7.62 -11.78 -11.27
C VAL A 303 -6.64 -11.68 -12.43
N ASP A 304 -5.75 -10.68 -12.40
CA ASP A 304 -4.74 -10.54 -13.43
C ASP A 304 -3.61 -11.57 -13.31
N ALA A 305 -2.71 -11.60 -14.30
CA ALA A 305 -1.57 -12.52 -14.33
C ALA A 305 -0.56 -12.31 -13.20
N GLN A 306 -0.69 -11.23 -12.42
CA GLN A 306 0.14 -10.95 -11.24
C GLN A 306 -0.56 -11.38 -9.94
N GLY A 307 -1.73 -12.01 -10.03
CA GLY A 307 -2.50 -12.46 -8.86
C GLY A 307 -3.28 -11.35 -8.17
N TYR A 308 -3.45 -10.18 -8.80
CA TYR A 308 -4.23 -9.09 -8.23
C TYR A 308 -5.68 -9.15 -8.70
N LEU A 309 -6.62 -9.16 -7.74
CA LEU A 309 -8.06 -9.08 -8.03
C LEU A 309 -8.38 -7.68 -8.56
N GLN A 310 -8.45 -7.55 -9.88
CA GLN A 310 -8.64 -6.29 -10.59
C GLN A 310 -10.11 -5.89 -10.63
N GLU A 311 -10.98 -6.84 -10.99
CA GLU A 311 -12.43 -6.65 -11.12
C GLU A 311 -13.19 -7.65 -10.25
N GLY A 312 -14.38 -7.25 -9.80
CA GLY A 312 -15.17 -8.03 -8.87
C GLY A 312 -16.54 -7.41 -8.64
N HIS A 313 -17.59 -8.20 -8.83
CA HIS A 313 -18.96 -7.83 -8.56
C HIS A 313 -19.60 -8.87 -7.64
N CYS A 314 -20.40 -8.39 -6.69
CA CYS A 314 -21.19 -9.20 -5.78
C CYS A 314 -22.38 -8.35 -5.31
N THR A 315 -23.55 -8.95 -5.14
CA THR A 315 -24.76 -8.23 -4.69
C THR A 315 -24.84 -8.07 -3.17
N CYS A 316 -23.75 -8.29 -2.44
CA CYS A 316 -23.75 -8.13 -0.98
C CYS A 316 -23.67 -6.65 -0.58
N PRO A 317 -24.18 -6.28 0.62
CA PRO A 317 -24.18 -4.88 1.07
C PRO A 317 -22.81 -4.21 1.07
N TRP A 318 -21.73 -4.99 1.27
CA TRP A 318 -20.37 -4.46 1.22
C TRP A 318 -19.99 -3.92 -0.15
N ILE A 319 -20.22 -4.70 -1.22
CA ILE A 319 -19.88 -4.28 -2.59
C ILE A 319 -20.89 -3.26 -3.10
N ASP A 320 -22.16 -3.36 -2.71
CA ASP A 320 -23.16 -2.33 -3.00
C ASP A 320 -22.76 -0.95 -2.45
N GLN A 321 -22.30 -0.91 -1.20
CA GLN A 321 -21.94 0.35 -0.53
C GLN A 321 -20.55 0.89 -0.93
N HIS A 322 -19.60 0.01 -1.25
CA HIS A 322 -18.18 0.38 -1.34
C HIS A 322 -17.53 0.04 -2.68
N GLU A 323 -18.26 -0.62 -3.59
CA GLU A 323 -17.70 -1.26 -4.77
C GLU A 323 -16.47 -2.09 -4.35
N LEU A 324 -15.38 -1.97 -5.10
CA LEU A 324 -14.09 -2.54 -4.72
C LEU A 324 -13.12 -1.53 -4.06
N ARG A 325 -13.56 -0.29 -3.78
CA ARG A 325 -12.68 0.77 -3.23
C ARG A 325 -12.15 0.44 -1.83
N ARG A 326 -12.86 -0.43 -1.11
CA ARG A 326 -12.46 -0.96 0.20
C ARG A 326 -12.02 -2.42 0.15
N GLY A 327 -11.68 -2.92 -1.03
CA GLY A 327 -11.26 -4.30 -1.26
C GLY A 327 -12.43 -5.30 -1.39
N PRO A 328 -12.10 -6.55 -1.73
CA PRO A 328 -13.09 -7.59 -1.97
C PRO A 328 -13.87 -7.96 -0.70
N CYS A 329 -15.11 -8.39 -0.88
CA CYS A 329 -15.92 -8.99 0.17
C CYS A 329 -15.52 -10.44 0.42
N LYS A 330 -16.03 -11.04 1.51
CA LYS A 330 -15.81 -12.47 1.82
C LYS A 330 -16.26 -13.41 0.69
N HIS A 331 -17.28 -13.06 -0.08
CA HIS A 331 -17.80 -13.90 -1.17
C HIS A 331 -16.87 -13.89 -2.39
N LEU A 332 -16.30 -12.73 -2.75
CA LEU A 332 -15.30 -12.61 -3.82
C LEU A 332 -14.05 -13.43 -3.49
N LEU A 333 -13.56 -13.33 -2.25
CA LEU A 333 -12.43 -14.13 -1.79
C LEU A 333 -12.76 -15.64 -1.81
N ALA A 334 -13.95 -16.04 -1.35
CA ALA A 334 -14.34 -17.44 -1.35
C ALA A 334 -14.43 -18.01 -2.78
N LEU A 335 -15.08 -17.30 -3.72
CA LEU A 335 -15.14 -17.72 -5.11
C LEU A 335 -13.74 -17.81 -5.72
N ARG A 336 -12.90 -16.79 -5.50
CA ARG A 336 -11.51 -16.77 -5.99
C ARG A 336 -10.77 -18.02 -5.55
N PHE A 337 -10.82 -18.33 -4.26
CA PHE A 337 -10.04 -19.44 -3.71
C PHE A 337 -10.48 -20.80 -4.23
N VAL A 338 -11.77 -21.02 -4.49
CA VAL A 338 -12.25 -22.26 -5.13
C VAL A 338 -11.85 -22.28 -6.61
N ALA A 339 -11.98 -21.16 -7.32
CA ALA A 339 -11.65 -21.07 -8.74
C ALA A 339 -10.15 -21.31 -8.99
N GLU A 340 -9.28 -20.77 -8.13
CA GLU A 340 -7.82 -20.99 -8.18
C GLU A 340 -7.41 -22.45 -7.96
N GLN A 341 -8.25 -23.25 -7.28
CA GLN A 341 -8.01 -24.69 -7.07
C GLN A 341 -8.59 -25.57 -8.18
N THR A 342 -9.46 -25.02 -9.04
CA THR A 342 -10.22 -25.77 -10.05
C THR A 342 -9.52 -25.78 -11.42
N GLY A 343 -8.53 -24.91 -11.65
CA GLY A 343 -7.75 -24.85 -12.90
C GLY A 343 -6.32 -25.30 -12.71
#